data_AF-A0A2N1YMI1-F1
#
_entry.id   AF-A0A2N1YMI1-F1
#
_cell.length_a   1.000
_cell.length_b   1.000
_cell.length_c   1.000
_cell.angle_alpha   90.00
_cell.angle_beta   90.00
_cell.angle_gamma   90.00
#
_symmetry.space_group_name_H-M   'P 1'
#
loop_
_entity.id
_entity.type
_entity.pdbx_description
1 polymer ?
#
loop_
_entity_poly.entity_id
_entity_poly.type
_entity_poly.pdbx_seq_one_letter_code
_entity_poly.pdbx_strand_id
1 'polypeptide(L)' 'MQTTHQPQRKPLQHIEYAALISADGRETPITEEMIRQACETLEHHWQYPKNQDLKNEPPAV' A
#
# COMPACT_ATOMS: atom_id res chain seq x y z
N MET A 1 -31.09 13.80 -27.10
CA MET A 1 -29.61 13.66 -27.10
C MET A 1 -29.20 13.22 -25.71
N GLN A 2 -28.57 12.04 -25.62
CA GLN A 2 -28.26 11.34 -24.37
C GLN A 2 -27.15 12.10 -23.61
N THR A 3 -27.44 12.59 -22.40
CA THR A 3 -26.39 13.02 -21.47
C THR A 3 -25.96 11.82 -20.65
N THR A 4 -24.89 11.18 -21.09
CA THR A 4 -24.16 10.16 -20.33
C THR A 4 -23.89 10.65 -18.90
N HIS A 5 -24.52 10.00 -17.93
CA HIS A 5 -24.16 10.06 -16.51
C HIS A 5 -22.74 9.49 -16.37
N GLN A 6 -21.74 10.36 -16.42
CA GLN A 6 -20.38 10.00 -16.04
C GLN A 6 -20.37 9.89 -14.50
N PRO A 7 -20.10 8.71 -13.90
CA PRO A 7 -20.12 8.57 -12.46
C PRO A 7 -19.00 9.43 -11.86
N GLN A 8 -19.40 10.49 -11.17
CA GLN A 8 -18.54 11.38 -10.42
C GLN A 8 -17.80 10.55 -9.35
N ARG A 9 -16.55 10.16 -9.65
CA ARG A 9 -15.68 9.52 -8.68
C ARG A 9 -15.42 10.54 -7.58
N LYS A 10 -16.03 10.32 -6.41
CA LYS A 10 -15.75 11.04 -5.17
C LYS A 10 -14.21 11.13 -5.04
N PRO A 11 -13.63 12.32 -4.87
CA PRO A 11 -12.19 12.41 -4.69
C PRO A 11 -11.83 11.60 -3.44
N LEU A 12 -11.02 10.57 -3.63
CA LEU A 12 -10.39 9.83 -2.54
C LEU A 12 -9.71 10.88 -1.67
N GLN A 13 -10.04 10.93 -0.39
CA GLN A 13 -9.46 11.88 0.55
C GLN A 13 -7.95 11.70 0.49
N HIS A 14 -7.29 12.69 -0.11
CA HIS A 14 -5.87 12.68 -0.37
C HIS A 14 -5.16 12.82 0.98
N ILE A 15 -4.31 11.86 1.33
CA ILE A 15 -3.51 11.93 2.54
C ILE A 15 -2.22 12.67 2.14
N GLU A 16 -2.09 13.94 2.55
CA GLU A 16 -1.01 14.85 2.10
C GLU A 16 0.41 14.46 2.56
N TYR A 17 0.57 13.33 3.24
CA TYR A 17 1.78 12.99 3.98
C TYR A 17 2.66 11.92 3.33
N ALA A 18 2.19 11.22 2.28
CA ALA A 18 2.97 10.18 1.63
C ALA A 18 2.54 9.89 0.18
N ALA A 19 3.52 9.52 -0.67
CA ALA A 19 3.30 9.12 -2.05
C ALA A 19 4.17 7.91 -2.43
N LEU A 20 3.65 7.08 -3.35
CA LEU A 20 4.44 6.05 -4.03
C LEU A 20 5.20 6.70 -5.19
N ILE A 21 6.48 6.36 -5.32
CA ILE A 21 7.33 6.78 -6.43
C ILE A 21 7.40 5.65 -7.44
N SER A 22 6.91 5.91 -8.65
CA SER A 22 6.96 4.97 -9.76
C SER A 22 8.37 4.91 -10.37
N ALA A 23 8.67 3.86 -11.14
CA ALA A 23 10.00 3.67 -11.74
C ALA A 23 10.39 4.79 -12.73
N ASP A 24 9.41 5.49 -13.30
CA ASP A 24 9.57 6.69 -14.15
C ASP A 24 9.71 7.99 -13.34
N GLY A 25 9.73 7.91 -12.01
CA GLY A 25 9.85 9.05 -11.10
C GLY A 25 8.52 9.76 -10.80
N ARG A 26 7.39 9.19 -11.22
CA ARG A 26 6.08 9.81 -10.97
C ARG A 26 5.60 9.56 -9.53
N GLU A 27 5.14 10.63 -8.88
CA GLU A 27 4.51 10.55 -7.57
C GLU A 27 3.02 10.20 -7.68
N THR A 28 2.59 9.18 -6.93
CA THR A 28 1.19 8.81 -6.74
C THR A 28 0.84 8.94 -5.27
N PRO A 29 -0.01 9.90 -4.89
CA PRO A 29 -0.41 10.08 -3.49
C PRO A 29 -1.04 8.81 -2.92
N ILE A 30 -0.65 8.46 -1.70
CA ILE A 30 -1.28 7.35 -0.99
C ILE A 30 -2.66 7.78 -0.53
N THR A 31 -3.66 6.98 -0.85
CA THR A 31 -5.06 7.23 -0.47
C THR A 31 -5.49 6.30 0.65
N GLU A 32 -6.55 6.66 1.37
CA GLU A 32 -7.15 5.81 2.41
C GLU A 32 -7.54 4.42 1.88
N GLU A 33 -8.00 4.35 0.63
CA GLU A 33 -8.34 3.06 0.00
C GLU A 33 -7.12 2.17 -0.17
N MET A 34 -6.00 2.73 -0.60
CA MET A 34 -4.74 1.99 -0.73
C MET A 34 -4.28 1.45 0.63
N ILE A 35 -4.46 2.23 1.70
CA ILE A 35 -4.14 1.79 3.07
C ILE A 35 -5.04 0.63 3.48
N ARG A 36 -6.36 0.74 3.27
CA ARG A 36 -7.30 -0.36 3.58
C ARG A 36 -6.93 -1.64 2.87
N GLN A 37 -6.68 -1.57 1.56
CA GLN A 37 -6.29 -2.74 0.77
C GLN A 37 -4.98 -3.37 1.26
N ALA A 38 -4.01 -2.55 1.67
CA ALA A 38 -2.76 -3.03 2.24
C ALA A 38 -3.01 -3.74 3.58
N CYS A 39 -3.83 -3.18 4.47
CA CYS A 39 -4.20 -3.81 5.73
C CYS A 39 -4.90 -5.16 5.52
N GLU A 40 -5.88 -5.22 4.63
CA GLU A 40 -6.57 -6.48 4.28
C GLU A 40 -5.57 -7.51 3.74
N THR A 41 -4.69 -7.12 2.82
CA THR A 41 -3.68 -8.02 2.27
C THR A 41 -2.77 -8.56 3.37
N LEU A 42 -2.31 -7.71 4.29
CA LEU A 42 -1.50 -8.14 5.43
C LEU A 42 -2.27 -9.09 6.33
N GLU A 43 -3.55 -8.83 6.64
CA GLU A 43 -4.35 -9.74 7.46
C GLU A 43 -4.41 -11.17 6.89
N HIS A 44 -4.50 -11.30 5.56
CA HIS A 44 -4.58 -12.59 4.89
C HIS A 44 -3.22 -13.27 4.68
N HIS A 45 -2.17 -12.49 4.42
CA HIS A 45 -0.88 -13.01 3.99
C HIS A 45 0.22 -12.94 5.05
N TRP A 46 0.00 -12.21 6.15
CA TRP A 46 0.97 -12.08 7.22
C TRP A 46 1.16 -13.43 7.92
N GLN A 47 2.42 -13.87 7.99
CA GLN A 47 2.83 -15.01 8.79
C GLN A 47 3.98 -14.59 9.67
N TYR A 48 3.90 -14.92 10.95
CA TYR A 48 5.03 -14.73 11.84
C TYR A 48 6.21 -15.55 11.32
N PRO A 49 7.40 -14.94 11.11
CA PRO A 49 8.55 -15.67 10.64
C PRO A 49 8.87 -16.80 11.64
N LYS A 50 8.79 -18.04 11.18
CA LYS A 50 9.19 -19.20 12.00
C LYS A 50 10.69 -19.08 12.21
N ASN A 51 11.16 -19.26 13.45
CA ASN A 51 12.53 -19.09 13.98
C ASN A 51 13.67 -19.86 13.26
N GLN A 52 13.52 -20.28 12.00
CA GLN A 52 14.56 -20.96 11.22
C GLN A 52 15.65 -20.00 10.72
N ASP A 53 15.41 -18.68 10.75
CA ASP A 53 16.41 -17.67 10.36
C ASP A 53 17.31 -17.19 11.54
N LEU A 54 16.99 -17.53 12.80
CA LEU A 54 17.84 -17.19 13.94
C LEU A 54 19.16 -18.00 14.01
N LYS A 55 19.39 -18.92 13.06
CA LYS A 55 20.64 -19.71 13.02
C LYS A 55 21.78 -19.04 12.26
N ASN A 56 21.56 -17.87 11.66
CA ASN A 56 22.58 -17.13 10.90
C ASN A 56 22.92 -15.77 11.53
N GLU A 57 22.77 -15.60 12.84
CA GLU A 57 23.41 -14.47 13.54
C GLU A 57 24.92 -14.77 13.60
N PRO A 58 25.80 -14.01 12.92
CA PRO A 58 27.22 -14.08 13.23
C PRO A 58 27.40 -13.63 14.68
N PRO A 59 28.21 -14.32 15.51
CA PRO A 59 28.38 -13.94 16.89
C PRO A 59 28.81 -12.48 16.95
N ALA A 60 28.09 -11.68 17.74
CA ALA A 60 28.45 -10.30 18.01
C ALA A 60 29.94 -10.23 18.40
N VAL A 61 30.72 -9.53 17.57
CA VAL A 61 32.13 -9.16 17.83
C VAL A 61 32.18 -7.91 18.69
#